data_AF-A0A4Q0YWL0-F1
#
_entry.id   AF-A0A4Q0YWL0-F1
#
_cell.length_a   1.000
_cell.length_b   1.000
_cell.length_c   1.000
_cell.angle_alpha   90.00
_cell.angle_beta   90.00
_cell.angle_gamma   90.00
#
_symmetry.space_group_name_H-M   'P 1'
#
loop_
_entity.id
_entity.type
_entity.pdbx_description
1 polymer ?
#
loop_
_entity_poly.entity_id
_entity_poly.type
_entity_poly.pdbx_seq_one_letter_code
_entity_poly.pdbx_strand_id
1 'polypeptide(L)'
;MAKSTYQSWYSLSLLFPLFMVTAAGLYIARVKGFTIATAPILTAVEASLWILSALGTGHRYLNKPNRWLPMLSQSVYPVYLVHMLILFLLSTLLLPLSVEAGVKFVLLTTMTFLLSFSAYLVLKRLPVVLLFFGVKY
;
A
#
# COMPACT_ATOMS: atom_id res chain seq x y z
N MET A 1 5.34 29.54 -1.66
CA MET A 1 5.72 28.14 -1.32
C MET A 1 5.02 27.09 -2.21
N ALA A 2 3.76 27.25 -2.61
CA ALA A 2 3.02 26.27 -3.42
C ALA A 2 3.62 25.96 -4.82
N LYS A 3 4.28 26.92 -5.49
CA LYS A 3 4.84 26.73 -6.85
C LYS A 3 5.93 25.65 -6.91
N SER A 4 6.72 25.50 -5.84
CA SER A 4 7.80 24.51 -5.75
C SER A 4 7.27 23.08 -5.64
N THR A 5 6.18 22.88 -4.91
CA THR A 5 5.57 21.56 -4.72
C THR A 5 4.92 21.05 -6.01
N TYR A 6 4.21 21.90 -6.77
CA TYR A 6 3.66 21.47 -8.06
C TYR A 6 4.74 21.08 -9.07
N GLN A 7 5.88 21.78 -9.03
CA GLN A 7 7.00 21.53 -9.94
C GLN A 7 7.71 20.21 -9.64
N SER A 8 7.79 19.79 -8.36
CA SER A 8 8.35 18.48 -7.99
C SER A 8 7.44 17.31 -8.39
N TRP A 9 6.11 17.42 -8.18
CA TRP A 9 5.15 16.40 -8.62
C TRP A 9 5.08 16.24 -10.14
N TYR A 10 5.15 17.35 -10.87
CA TYR A 10 5.21 17.33 -12.33
C TYR A 10 6.49 16.62 -12.81
N SER A 11 7.64 16.95 -12.22
CA SER A 11 8.92 16.30 -12.54
C SER A 11 8.90 14.79 -12.24
N LEU A 12 8.31 14.39 -11.10
CA LEU A 12 8.12 12.99 -10.73
C LEU A 12 7.25 12.23 -11.75
N SER A 13 6.17 12.86 -12.23
CA SER A 13 5.25 12.28 -13.23
C SER A 13 5.82 12.20 -14.65
N LEU A 14 6.90 12.93 -14.93
CA LEU A 14 7.63 12.85 -16.19
C LEU A 14 8.75 11.80 -16.12
N LEU A 15 9.41 11.69 -14.97
CA LEU A 15 10.57 10.82 -14.73
C LEU A 15 10.22 9.41 -14.22
N PHE A 16 8.94 9.11 -13.92
CA PHE A 16 8.52 7.79 -13.47
C PHE A 16 8.96 6.61 -14.37
N PRO A 17 8.96 6.69 -15.73
CA PRO A 17 9.38 5.54 -16.54
C PRO A 17 10.89 5.33 -16.43
N LEU A 18 11.68 6.40 -16.25
CA LEU A 18 13.11 6.31 -15.99
C LEU A 18 13.35 5.57 -14.67
N PHE A 19 12.65 5.96 -13.58
CA PHE A 19 12.73 5.26 -12.30
C PHE A 19 12.26 3.79 -12.38
N MET A 20 11.25 3.51 -13.21
CA MET A 20 10.74 2.15 -13.41
C MET A 20 11.77 1.25 -14.09
N VAL A 21 12.37 1.75 -15.18
CA VAL A 21 13.36 1.00 -15.96
C VAL A 21 14.63 0.78 -15.14
N THR A 22 15.09 1.78 -14.38
CA THR A 22 16.27 1.62 -13.51
C THR A 22 16.00 0.66 -12.36
N ALA A 23 14.83 0.73 -11.71
CA ALA A 23 14.44 -0.22 -10.66
C ALA A 23 14.33 -1.65 -11.20
N ALA A 24 13.71 -1.85 -12.37
CA ALA A 24 13.61 -3.15 -13.02
C ALA A 24 14.98 -3.71 -13.42
N GLY A 25 15.88 -2.86 -13.93
CA GLY A 25 17.26 -3.24 -14.26
C GLY A 25 18.04 -3.72 -13.03
N LEU A 26 17.96 -2.99 -11.92
CA LEU A 26 18.56 -3.37 -10.64
C LEU A 26 17.97 -4.68 -10.08
N TYR A 27 16.65 -4.84 -10.16
CA TYR A 27 15.96 -6.08 -9.74
C TYR A 27 16.39 -7.29 -10.58
N ILE A 28 16.44 -7.16 -11.91
CA ILE A 28 16.87 -8.25 -12.80
C ILE A 28 18.34 -8.61 -12.56
N ALA A 29 19.22 -7.62 -12.37
CA ALA A 29 20.61 -7.86 -12.03
C ALA A 29 20.75 -8.65 -10.72
N ARG A 30 19.95 -8.28 -9.71
CA ARG A 30 19.89 -9.00 -8.43
C ARG A 30 19.38 -10.44 -8.59
N VAL A 31 18.32 -10.68 -9.36
CA VAL A 31 17.75 -12.04 -9.56
C VAL A 31 18.69 -12.95 -10.34
N LYS A 32 19.46 -12.39 -11.29
CA LYS A 32 20.42 -13.15 -12.11
C LYS A 32 21.71 -13.54 -11.36
N GLY A 33 21.78 -13.32 -10.05
CA GLY A 33 22.94 -13.70 -9.25
C GLY A 33 24.17 -12.82 -9.50
N PHE A 34 24.00 -11.61 -10.09
CA PHE A 34 25.00 -10.56 -9.95
C PHE A 34 25.01 -10.15 -8.48
N THR A 35 25.74 -10.90 -7.67
CA THR A 35 26.10 -10.58 -6.31
C THR A 35 27.10 -9.44 -6.35
N ILE A 36 26.66 -8.25 -6.77
CA ILE A 36 27.25 -7.01 -6.26
C ILE A 36 26.82 -7.00 -4.80
N ALA A 37 27.62 -7.69 -3.99
CA ALA A 37 27.36 -8.10 -2.63
C ALA A 37 26.41 -7.17 -1.89
N THR A 38 25.17 -7.61 -1.67
CA THR A 38 24.28 -7.21 -0.55
C THR A 38 24.61 -5.85 0.08
N ALA A 39 24.65 -4.79 -0.71
CA ALA A 39 24.83 -3.45 -0.19
C ALA A 39 23.41 -3.03 0.23
N PRO A 40 23.09 -2.95 1.53
CA PRO A 40 21.75 -2.53 1.97
C PRO A 40 21.33 -1.19 1.34
N ILE A 41 22.32 -0.37 0.98
CA ILE A 41 22.17 0.88 0.24
C ILE A 41 21.58 0.65 -1.15
N LEU A 42 22.08 -0.33 -1.92
CA LEU A 42 21.61 -0.57 -3.28
C LEU A 42 20.18 -1.12 -3.30
N THR A 43 19.84 -1.99 -2.35
CA THR A 43 18.45 -2.47 -2.16
C THR A 43 17.52 -1.36 -1.69
N ALA A 44 18.00 -0.44 -0.84
CA ALA A 44 17.21 0.73 -0.42
C ALA A 44 16.97 1.69 -1.58
N VAL A 45 17.97 1.90 -2.45
CA VAL A 45 17.84 2.70 -3.67
C VAL A 45 16.87 2.05 -4.64
N GLU A 46 16.98 0.74 -4.88
CA GLU A 46 16.04 -0.03 -5.70
C GLU A 46 14.60 0.13 -5.20
N ALA A 47 14.35 -0.09 -3.90
CA ALA A 47 13.04 0.08 -3.29
C ALA A 47 12.52 1.52 -3.39
N SER A 48 13.40 2.50 -3.19
CA SER A 48 13.04 3.92 -3.34
C SER A 48 12.63 4.25 -4.77
N LEU A 49 13.32 3.72 -5.77
CA LEU A 49 12.98 3.91 -7.19
C LEU A 49 11.64 3.25 -7.54
N TRP A 50 11.34 2.07 -7.00
CA TRP A 50 10.02 1.45 -7.12
C TRP A 50 8.92 2.33 -6.53
N ILE A 51 9.12 2.89 -5.34
CA ILE A 51 8.16 3.80 -4.69
C ILE A 51 7.96 5.07 -5.53
N LEU A 52 9.05 5.72 -5.97
CA LEU A 52 8.99 6.95 -6.77
C LEU A 52 8.31 6.70 -8.13
N SER A 53 8.56 5.55 -8.74
CA SER A 53 7.89 5.15 -9.98
C SER A 53 6.39 4.97 -9.77
N ALA A 54 5.98 4.21 -8.73
CA ALA A 54 4.58 4.01 -8.40
C ALA A 54 3.86 5.32 -8.08
N LEU A 55 4.48 6.23 -7.31
CA LEU A 55 3.95 7.56 -7.02
C LEU A 55 3.84 8.42 -8.29
N GLY A 56 4.83 8.38 -9.17
CA GLY A 56 4.82 9.14 -10.42
C GLY A 56 3.74 8.65 -11.39
N THR A 57 3.56 7.33 -11.53
CA THR A 57 2.46 6.73 -12.29
C THR A 57 1.11 7.07 -11.67
N GLY A 58 0.99 6.96 -10.34
CA GLY A 58 -0.23 7.32 -9.62
C GLY A 58 -0.61 8.78 -9.83
N HIS A 59 0.35 9.70 -9.73
CA HIS A 59 0.10 11.11 -9.99
C HIS A 59 -0.32 11.40 -11.43
N ARG A 60 0.28 10.72 -12.42
CA ARG A 60 -0.03 10.96 -13.84
C ARG A 60 -1.38 10.40 -14.26
N TYR A 61 -1.73 9.20 -13.80
CA TYR A 61 -2.89 8.47 -14.32
C TYR A 61 -4.07 8.39 -13.35
N LEU A 62 -3.81 8.36 -12.03
CA LEU A 62 -4.83 8.20 -10.98
C LEU A 62 -5.24 9.53 -10.32
N ASN A 63 -4.50 10.62 -10.52
CA ASN A 63 -4.84 11.94 -9.98
C ASN A 63 -5.96 12.63 -10.78
N LYS A 64 -7.13 11.99 -10.86
CA LYS A 64 -8.33 12.55 -11.47
C LYS A 64 -9.34 12.90 -10.38
N PRO A 65 -10.03 14.06 -10.47
CA PRO A 65 -11.07 14.40 -9.51
C PRO A 65 -12.20 13.36 -9.59
N ASN A 66 -12.38 12.56 -8.54
CA ASN A 66 -13.42 11.54 -8.46
C ASN A 66 -14.20 11.69 -7.16
N ARG A 67 -15.55 11.66 -7.24
CA ARG A 67 -16.47 11.77 -6.09
C ARG A 67 -16.27 10.67 -5.04
N TRP A 68 -15.75 9.51 -5.44
CA TRP A 68 -15.53 8.38 -4.55
C TRP A 68 -14.20 8.47 -3.77
N LEU A 69 -13.24 9.25 -4.27
CA LEU A 69 -11.88 9.30 -3.71
C LEU A 69 -11.86 9.85 -2.27
N PRO A 70 -12.58 10.93 -1.92
CA PRO A 70 -12.64 11.42 -0.54
C PRO A 70 -13.30 10.39 0.39
N MET A 71 -14.39 9.75 -0.06
CA MET A 71 -15.09 8.73 0.72
C MET A 71 -14.19 7.53 1.02
N LEU A 72 -13.50 7.01 0.00
CA LEU A 72 -12.56 5.90 0.14
C LEU A 72 -11.35 6.29 0.99
N SER A 73 -10.78 7.47 0.79
CA SER A 73 -9.62 7.94 1.56
C SER A 73 -9.94 8.07 3.05
N GLN A 74 -11.16 8.51 3.40
CA GLN A 74 -11.60 8.58 4.79
C GLN A 74 -11.82 7.18 5.40
N SER A 75 -12.19 6.18 4.59
CA SER A 75 -12.39 4.80 5.08
C SER A 75 -11.08 4.03 5.26
N VAL A 76 -9.99 4.40 4.57
CA VAL A 76 -8.70 3.72 4.69
C VAL A 76 -8.21 3.68 6.13
N TYR A 77 -8.27 4.80 6.84
CA TYR A 77 -7.69 4.91 8.18
C TYR A 77 -8.39 3.99 9.21
N PRO A 78 -9.73 4.00 9.36
CA PRO A 78 -10.42 3.06 10.23
C PRO A 78 -10.26 1.60 9.80
N VAL A 79 -10.30 1.31 8.49
CA VAL A 79 -10.11 -0.05 7.96
C VAL A 79 -8.73 -0.57 8.33
N TYR A 80 -7.68 0.24 8.18
CA TYR A 80 -6.29 -0.12 8.50
C TYR A 80 -6.13 -0.54 9.97
N LEU A 81 -6.74 0.20 10.90
CA LEU A 81 -6.66 -0.11 12.33
C LEU A 81 -7.26 -1.47 12.66
N VAL A 82 -8.42 -1.78 12.09
CA VAL A 82 -9.15 -3.02 12.38
C VAL A 82 -8.56 -4.21 11.65
N HIS A 83 -8.10 -3.98 10.42
CA HIS A 83 -7.48 -5.00 9.58
C HIS A 83 -6.33 -5.72 10.30
N MET A 84 -5.49 -5.00 11.07
CA MET A 84 -4.39 -5.63 11.80
C MET A 84 -4.87 -6.64 12.85
N LEU A 85 -5.93 -6.31 13.59
CA LEU A 85 -6.54 -7.20 14.58
C LEU A 85 -7.18 -8.43 13.90
N ILE A 86 -7.93 -8.20 12.82
CA ILE A 86 -8.57 -9.26 12.05
C ILE A 86 -7.53 -10.19 11.43
N LEU A 87 -6.46 -9.65 10.84
CA LEU A 87 -5.39 -10.44 10.25
C LEU A 87 -4.67 -11.28 11.31
N PHE A 88 -4.45 -10.74 12.51
CA PHE A 88 -3.88 -11.50 13.62
C PHE A 88 -4.80 -12.67 14.05
N LEU A 89 -6.10 -12.42 14.24
CA LEU A 89 -7.08 -13.46 14.58
C LEU A 89 -7.22 -14.52 13.48
N LEU A 90 -7.27 -14.10 12.22
CA LEU A 90 -7.36 -15.03 11.10
C LEU A 90 -6.08 -15.85 10.95
N SER A 91 -4.91 -15.23 11.05
CA SER A 91 -3.64 -15.95 10.93
C SER A 91 -3.47 -17.01 12.01
N THR A 92 -3.81 -16.71 13.27
CA THR A 92 -3.76 -17.69 14.37
C THR A 92 -4.71 -18.86 14.17
N LEU A 93 -5.86 -18.64 13.53
CA LEU A 93 -6.83 -19.70 13.22
C LEU A 93 -6.49 -20.48 11.95
N LEU A 94 -6.07 -19.82 10.87
CA LEU A 94 -5.87 -20.40 9.54
C LEU A 94 -4.48 -21.02 9.32
N LEU A 95 -3.43 -20.50 9.98
CA LEU A 95 -2.08 -21.06 9.85
C LEU A 95 -1.95 -22.52 10.34
N PRO A 96 -2.57 -22.95 11.47
CA PRO A 96 -2.45 -24.33 11.93
C PRO A 96 -3.20 -25.36 11.08
N LEU A 97 -4.10 -24.94 10.18
CA LEU A 97 -4.79 -25.88 9.29
C LEU A 97 -3.81 -26.52 8.29
N SER A 98 -3.95 -27.80 8.02
CA SER A 98 -3.15 -28.55 7.03
C SER A 98 -3.59 -28.30 5.58
N VAL A 99 -3.76 -27.02 5.22
CA VAL A 99 -4.19 -26.57 3.88
C VAL A 99 -2.98 -26.08 3.09
N GLU A 100 -3.04 -26.22 1.76
CA GLU A 100 -2.01 -25.74 0.84
C GLU A 100 -1.76 -24.22 0.98
N ALA A 101 -0.51 -23.80 0.82
CA ALA A 101 -0.08 -22.41 1.01
C ALA A 101 -0.84 -21.41 0.10
N GLY A 102 -1.11 -21.78 -1.16
CA GLY A 102 -1.87 -20.94 -2.09
C GLY A 102 -3.30 -20.69 -1.62
N VAL A 103 -3.97 -21.75 -1.16
CA VAL A 103 -5.35 -21.65 -0.64
C VAL A 103 -5.37 -20.84 0.66
N LYS A 104 -4.39 -21.02 1.55
CA LYS A 104 -4.25 -20.20 2.77
C LYS A 104 -4.12 -18.71 2.42
N PHE A 105 -3.31 -18.36 1.44
CA PHE A 105 -3.11 -16.97 1.03
C PHE A 105 -4.41 -16.35 0.49
N VAL A 106 -5.08 -17.02 -0.43
CA VAL A 106 -6.34 -16.53 -1.02
C VAL A 106 -7.42 -16.40 0.04
N LEU A 107 -7.56 -17.41 0.91
CA LEU A 107 -8.57 -17.42 1.96
C LEU A 107 -8.31 -16.33 3.01
N LEU A 108 -7.08 -16.21 3.49
CA LEU A 108 -6.72 -15.21 4.49
C LEU A 108 -6.88 -13.79 3.94
N THR A 109 -6.46 -13.55 2.69
CA THR A 109 -6.60 -12.22 2.05
C THR A 109 -8.06 -11.85 1.84
N THR A 110 -8.87 -12.75 1.30
CA THR A 110 -10.30 -12.50 1.04
C THR A 110 -11.09 -12.32 2.34
N MET A 111 -10.88 -13.18 3.33
CA MET A 111 -11.52 -13.06 4.64
C MET A 111 -11.11 -11.78 5.36
N THR A 112 -9.83 -11.44 5.36
CA THR A 112 -9.35 -10.20 5.99
C THR A 112 -9.98 -8.98 5.33
N PHE A 113 -10.05 -8.95 4.00
CA PHE A 113 -10.66 -7.85 3.26
C PHE A 113 -12.16 -7.71 3.58
N LEU A 114 -12.91 -8.81 3.50
CA LEU A 114 -14.35 -8.82 3.76
C LEU A 114 -14.65 -8.40 5.20
N LEU A 115 -13.99 -9.02 6.18
CA LEU A 115 -14.23 -8.72 7.59
C LEU A 115 -13.82 -7.29 7.96
N SER A 116 -12.70 -6.79 7.42
CA SER A 116 -12.26 -5.40 7.69
C SER A 116 -13.23 -4.39 7.09
N PHE A 117 -13.76 -4.67 5.89
CA PHE A 117 -14.76 -3.82 5.27
C PHE A 117 -16.11 -3.86 6.02
N SER A 118 -16.56 -5.04 6.43
CA SER A 118 -17.76 -5.19 7.27
C SER A 118 -17.61 -4.48 8.62
N ALA A 119 -16.46 -4.61 9.27
CA ALA A 119 -16.17 -3.93 10.53
C ALA A 119 -16.14 -2.41 10.37
N TYR A 120 -15.64 -1.89 9.25
CA TYR A 120 -15.75 -0.46 8.92
C TYR A 120 -17.20 0.02 8.84
N LEU A 121 -18.10 -0.75 8.22
CA LEU A 121 -19.52 -0.38 8.15
C LEU A 121 -20.17 -0.29 9.53
N VAL A 122 -19.75 -1.14 10.47
CA VAL A 122 -20.18 -1.10 11.88
C VAL A 122 -19.56 0.10 12.60
N LEU A 123 -18.25 0.32 12.46
CA LEU A 123 -17.54 1.44 13.10
C LEU A 123 -18.02 2.81 12.63
N LYS A 124 -18.45 2.93 11.36
CA LYS A 124 -19.10 4.15 10.86
C LYS A 124 -20.34 4.55 11.68
N ARG A 125 -20.97 3.61 12.40
CA ARG A 125 -22.11 3.87 13.29
C ARG A 125 -21.70 4.33 14.69
N LEU A 126 -20.43 4.19 15.07
CA LEU A 126 -19.90 4.47 16.42
C LEU A 126 -18.89 5.65 16.39
N PRO A 127 -19.36 6.91 16.45
CA PRO A 127 -18.48 8.09 16.37
C PRO A 127 -17.50 8.20 17.54
N VAL A 128 -17.80 7.55 18.67
CA VAL A 128 -16.95 7.56 19.87
C VAL A 128 -15.61 6.86 19.64
N VAL A 129 -15.61 5.73 18.91
CA VAL A 129 -14.38 5.00 18.60
C VAL A 129 -13.50 5.83 17.67
N LEU A 130 -14.10 6.54 16.71
CA LEU A 130 -13.41 7.45 15.78
C LEU A 130 -12.85 8.70 16.46
N LEU A 131 -13.50 9.20 17.51
CA LEU A 131 -13.02 10.34 18.31
C LEU A 131 -11.68 10.05 18.99
N PHE A 132 -11.48 8.83 19.52
CA PHE A 132 -10.22 8.41 20.12
C PHE A 132 -9.05 8.39 19.12
N PHE A 133 -9.34 8.35 17.83
CA PHE A 133 -8.32 8.32 16.78
C PHE A 133 -8.02 9.69 16.14
N GLY A 134 -8.59 10.78 16.67
CA GLY A 134 -8.20 12.14 16.30
C GLY A 134 -8.57 12.57 14.88
N VAL A 135 -9.45 11.82 14.20
CA VAL A 135 -9.96 12.19 12.88
C VAL A 135 -10.98 13.33 13.08
N LYS A 136 -10.54 14.57 12.85
CA LYS A 136 -11.44 15.72 12.75
C LYS A 136 -12.29 15.58 11.49
N TYR A 137 -13.61 15.62 11.68
CA TYR A 137 -14.59 15.81 10.60
C TYR A 137 -14.47 17.21 10.00
#